data_AF-A0A524LAH9-F1
#
_entry.id   AF-A0A524LAH9-F1
#
_cell.length_a   1.000
_cell.length_b   1.000
_cell.length_c   1.000
_cell.angle_alpha   90.00
_cell.angle_beta   90.00
_cell.angle_gamma   90.00
#
_symmetry.space_group_name_H-M   'P 1'
#
loop_
_entity.id
_entity.type
_entity.pdbx_description
1 polymer ?
#
loop_
_entity_poly.entity_id
_entity_poly.type
_entity_poly.pdbx_seq_one_letter_code
_entity_poly.pdbx_strand_id
1 'polypeptide(L)'
;MRANTAEMALGHPNFNEYDFSLSTGSYLLNTPTDINNTNPKSGVWFVDKASLGLPVQGLGTTALSGRWNYEGWVVIDGTPVSTGRFRNPAIADDGNPYSETSGTAYRFPGEDFLRNAPSGVTFPADLSGHSVYITLIAPRPAKANSPFAEMKLLEATVPSNAVSGTVYEMTNGSAKLPSGTVTLNIQIYE
;
A
#
# COMPACT_ATOMS: atom_id res chain seq x y z
N MET A 1 -24.76 34.35 23.46
CA MET A 1 -23.67 33.98 22.51
C MET A 1 -22.71 32.99 23.16
N ARG A 2 -22.74 31.72 22.73
CA ARG A 2 -21.58 30.86 22.50
C ARG A 2 -22.06 29.73 21.58
N ALA A 3 -21.89 29.91 20.28
CA ALA A 3 -21.96 28.79 19.36
C ALA A 3 -20.70 27.96 19.61
N ASN A 4 -20.87 26.76 20.18
CA ASN A 4 -19.78 25.80 20.20
C ASN A 4 -19.63 25.27 18.76
N THR A 5 -18.55 25.64 18.10
CA THR A 5 -18.17 25.06 16.81
C THR A 5 -17.84 23.59 17.05
N ALA A 6 -18.66 22.68 16.53
CA ALA A 6 -18.33 21.28 16.43
C ALA A 6 -17.99 20.99 14.97
N GLU A 7 -16.70 20.92 14.66
CA GLU A 7 -16.24 20.28 13.43
C GLU A 7 -16.39 18.77 13.59
N MET A 8 -17.42 18.19 12.99
CA MET A 8 -17.52 16.74 12.84
C MET A 8 -18.07 16.42 11.46
N ALA A 9 -17.17 16.19 10.51
CA ALA A 9 -17.48 15.55 9.24
C ALA A 9 -17.23 14.03 9.37
N LEU A 10 -17.96 13.24 8.60
CA LEU A 10 -17.71 11.80 8.45
C LEU A 10 -16.34 11.60 7.78
N GLY A 11 -15.30 11.52 8.61
CA GLY A 11 -13.91 11.44 8.22
C GLY A 11 -13.10 12.03 9.37
N HIS A 12 -12.24 11.22 9.99
CA HIS A 12 -11.39 11.67 11.09
C HIS A 12 -10.71 13.00 10.72
N PRO A 13 -10.58 13.99 11.63
CA PRO A 13 -10.13 15.36 11.37
C PRO A 13 -8.76 15.54 10.69
N ASN A 14 -8.09 14.45 10.29
CA ASN A 14 -6.75 14.45 9.71
C ASN A 14 -6.73 13.95 8.25
N PHE A 15 -7.84 13.47 7.67
CA PHE A 15 -7.79 12.95 6.29
C PHE A 15 -7.77 14.07 5.24
N ASN A 16 -8.48 15.17 5.49
CA ASN A 16 -8.54 16.33 4.59
C ASN A 16 -7.22 17.12 4.51
N GLU A 17 -6.21 16.74 5.29
CA GLU A 17 -4.87 17.34 5.25
C GLU A 17 -4.01 16.76 4.11
N TYR A 18 -4.44 15.67 3.48
CA TYR A 18 -3.67 14.95 2.48
C TYR A 18 -4.26 15.14 1.08
N ASP A 19 -3.46 15.73 0.20
CA ASP A 19 -3.70 15.68 -1.24
C ASP A 19 -2.95 14.48 -1.84
N PHE A 20 -3.71 13.52 -2.38
CA PHE A 20 -3.19 12.32 -2.99
C PHE A 20 -3.10 12.39 -4.52
N SER A 21 -3.51 13.51 -5.13
CA SER A 21 -3.59 13.67 -6.60
C SER A 21 -2.24 13.51 -7.31
N LEU A 22 -1.14 13.79 -6.60
CA LEU A 22 0.23 13.65 -7.09
C LEU A 22 0.95 12.38 -6.61
N SER A 23 0.22 11.44 -5.99
CA SER A 23 0.83 10.18 -5.55
C SER A 23 1.38 9.40 -6.74
N THR A 24 2.61 8.90 -6.61
CA THR A 24 3.24 8.00 -7.57
C THR A 24 3.70 6.73 -6.87
N GLY A 25 3.88 5.67 -7.64
CA GLY A 25 4.40 4.42 -7.13
C GLY A 25 5.10 3.65 -8.22
N SER A 26 6.23 3.08 -7.88
CA SER A 26 6.89 2.06 -8.67
C SER A 26 7.23 0.86 -7.78
N TYR A 27 7.38 -0.30 -8.42
CA TYR A 27 7.73 -1.54 -7.76
C TYR A 27 8.61 -2.40 -8.66
N LEU A 28 9.25 -3.40 -8.08
CA LEU A 28 9.89 -4.48 -8.84
C LEU A 28 9.57 -5.82 -8.19
N LEU A 29 9.77 -6.90 -8.96
CA LEU A 29 9.75 -8.25 -8.39
C LEU A 29 11.15 -8.66 -7.98
N ASN A 30 11.35 -9.03 -6.73
CA ASN A 30 12.60 -9.62 -6.22
C ASN A 30 12.35 -10.33 -4.89
N THR A 31 13.25 -11.23 -4.50
CA THR A 31 13.26 -11.90 -3.19
C THR A 31 14.59 -11.69 -2.45
N PRO A 32 14.94 -10.45 -2.05
CA PRO A 32 16.24 -10.14 -1.45
C PRO A 32 16.50 -10.84 -0.10
N THR A 33 15.48 -11.45 0.52
CA THR A 33 15.65 -12.24 1.75
C THR A 33 15.99 -13.72 1.51
N ASP A 34 15.88 -14.21 0.27
CA ASP A 34 16.36 -15.53 -0.17
C ASP A 34 17.71 -15.43 -0.88
N ILE A 35 18.73 -16.07 -0.30
CA ILE A 35 20.08 -16.11 -0.90
C ILE A 35 20.18 -17.09 -2.08
N ASN A 36 19.24 -18.02 -2.22
CA ASN A 36 19.27 -19.05 -3.27
C ASN A 36 18.76 -18.52 -4.61
N ASN A 37 17.97 -17.43 -4.60
CA ASN A 37 17.52 -16.68 -5.78
C ASN A 37 16.81 -17.56 -6.83
N THR A 38 16.07 -18.59 -6.38
CA THR A 38 15.40 -19.55 -7.27
C THR A 38 13.99 -19.12 -7.68
N ASN A 39 13.43 -18.17 -6.93
CA ASN A 39 12.05 -17.69 -7.01
C ASN A 39 11.98 -16.15 -6.95
N PRO A 40 12.78 -15.41 -7.73
CA PRO A 40 12.90 -13.95 -7.59
C PRO A 40 11.66 -13.18 -8.01
N LYS A 41 10.64 -13.87 -8.53
CA LYS A 41 9.32 -13.30 -8.83
C LYS A 41 8.32 -13.44 -7.69
N SER A 42 8.73 -14.04 -6.57
CA SER A 42 7.88 -14.30 -5.41
C SER A 42 7.94 -13.23 -4.34
N GLY A 43 8.50 -12.07 -4.64
CA GLY A 43 8.40 -10.91 -3.78
C GLY A 43 8.09 -9.67 -4.59
N VAL A 44 7.48 -8.69 -3.94
CA VAL A 44 7.20 -7.37 -4.51
C VAL A 44 7.72 -6.31 -3.55
N TRP A 45 8.49 -5.36 -4.08
CA TRP A 45 9.04 -4.27 -3.29
C TRP A 45 8.73 -2.95 -3.97
N PHE A 46 8.22 -1.98 -3.20
CA PHE A 46 7.85 -0.65 -3.71
C PHE A 46 9.08 0.26 -3.78
N VAL A 47 9.98 -0.11 -4.68
CA VAL A 47 11.26 0.53 -4.90
C VAL A 47 11.43 0.89 -6.37
N ASP A 48 12.18 1.96 -6.58
CA ASP A 48 12.79 2.29 -7.87
C ASP A 48 14.29 1.93 -7.83
N LYS A 49 15.03 2.20 -8.89
CA LYS A 49 16.48 2.06 -8.96
C LYS A 49 17.13 3.38 -9.30
N ALA A 50 18.15 3.75 -8.52
CA ALA A 50 19.06 4.83 -8.91
C ALA A 50 19.88 4.44 -10.15
N SER A 51 20.56 5.40 -10.77
CA SER A 51 21.46 5.15 -11.92
C SER A 51 22.56 4.10 -11.63
N LEU A 52 22.89 3.88 -10.36
CA LEU A 52 23.84 2.86 -9.91
C LEU A 52 23.22 1.47 -9.68
N GLY A 53 21.94 1.28 -10.02
CA GLY A 53 21.22 0.01 -9.86
C GLY A 53 20.82 -0.35 -8.43
N LEU A 54 20.98 0.59 -7.48
CA LEU A 54 20.63 0.39 -6.08
C LEU A 54 19.14 0.71 -5.83
N PRO A 55 18.45 -0.07 -4.97
CA PRO A 55 17.08 0.24 -4.57
C PRO A 55 16.98 1.61 -3.91
N VAL A 56 16.03 2.41 -4.39
CA VAL A 56 15.62 3.70 -3.80
C VAL A 56 14.10 3.71 -3.60
N GLN A 57 13.59 4.75 -2.95
CA GLN A 57 12.16 4.89 -2.67
C GLN A 57 11.35 4.86 -3.98
N GLY A 58 10.42 3.92 -4.10
CA GLY A 58 9.51 3.82 -5.25
C GLY A 58 8.17 4.53 -5.03
N LEU A 59 7.77 4.75 -3.78
CA LEU A 59 6.51 5.41 -3.45
C LEU A 59 6.70 6.92 -3.28
N GLY A 60 6.15 7.71 -4.19
CA GLY A 60 6.04 9.16 -4.07
C GLY A 60 4.69 9.55 -3.50
N THR A 61 4.50 9.45 -2.19
CA THR A 61 3.27 9.91 -1.51
C THR A 61 3.60 10.59 -0.19
N THR A 62 2.62 11.27 0.40
CA THR A 62 2.81 11.98 1.66
C THR A 62 2.92 11.03 2.85
N ALA A 63 3.75 11.36 3.82
CA ALA A 63 3.82 10.60 5.06
C ALA A 63 2.55 10.86 5.88
N LEU A 64 1.93 9.78 6.36
CA LEU A 64 0.70 9.86 7.14
C LEU A 64 0.99 10.13 8.61
N SER A 65 0.10 10.90 9.23
CA SER A 65 0.07 11.21 10.65
C SER A 65 -1.17 10.61 11.33
N GLY A 66 -1.20 10.68 12.66
CA GLY A 66 -2.35 10.22 13.44
C GLY A 66 -2.50 8.70 13.42
N ARG A 67 -3.66 8.22 12.96
CA ARG A 67 -4.05 6.80 13.03
C ARG A 67 -4.31 6.15 11.66
N TRP A 68 -4.06 6.86 10.57
CA TRP A 68 -4.12 6.30 9.22
C TRP A 68 -2.84 5.51 8.92
N ASN A 69 -2.96 4.49 8.07
CA ASN A 69 -1.82 3.77 7.52
C ASN A 69 -2.03 3.52 6.03
N TYR A 70 -0.94 3.34 5.32
CA TYR A 70 -0.95 2.59 4.07
C TYR A 70 -0.85 1.10 4.37
N GLU A 71 -1.36 0.28 3.45
CA GLU A 71 -1.04 -1.14 3.39
C GLU A 71 -0.84 -1.54 1.93
N GLY A 72 0.27 -2.21 1.67
CA GLY A 72 0.55 -2.81 0.38
C GLY A 72 -0.07 -4.20 0.28
N TRP A 73 -0.48 -4.56 -0.93
CA TRP A 73 -1.17 -5.83 -1.19
C TRP A 73 -0.76 -6.44 -2.52
N VAL A 74 -0.79 -7.77 -2.56
CA VAL A 74 -0.86 -8.55 -3.81
C VAL A 74 -2.09 -9.43 -3.78
N VAL A 75 -2.78 -9.57 -4.90
CA VAL A 75 -3.90 -10.52 -5.03
C VAL A 75 -3.39 -11.76 -5.73
N ILE A 76 -3.25 -12.86 -4.99
CA ILE A 76 -2.76 -14.15 -5.47
C ILE A 76 -3.93 -15.12 -5.54
N ASP A 77 -4.28 -15.61 -6.73
CA ASP A 77 -5.44 -16.50 -6.95
C ASP A 77 -6.75 -15.98 -6.33
N GLY A 78 -6.98 -14.66 -6.42
CA GLY A 78 -8.14 -13.99 -5.84
C GLY A 78 -8.06 -13.73 -4.32
N THR A 79 -7.00 -14.19 -3.65
CA THR A 79 -6.76 -13.95 -2.23
C THR A 79 -5.84 -12.73 -2.05
N PRO A 80 -6.31 -11.65 -1.39
CA PRO A 80 -5.46 -10.53 -1.06
C PRO A 80 -4.49 -10.90 0.07
N VAL A 81 -3.19 -10.73 -0.18
CA VAL A 81 -2.10 -10.95 0.76
C VAL A 81 -1.39 -9.63 1.00
N SER A 82 -1.26 -9.25 2.27
CA SER A 82 -0.59 -8.00 2.67
C SER A 82 0.92 -8.11 2.45
N THR A 83 1.54 -7.01 2.02
CA THR A 83 3.00 -6.84 2.05
C THR A 83 3.46 -6.14 3.33
N GLY A 84 2.55 -5.72 4.21
CA GLY A 84 2.87 -4.91 5.38
C GLY A 84 2.23 -3.52 5.37
N ARG A 85 2.09 -2.97 6.58
CA ARG A 85 1.55 -1.63 6.85
C ARG A 85 2.65 -0.62 7.04
N PHE A 86 2.44 0.61 6.60
CA PHE A 86 3.42 1.68 6.80
C PHE A 86 2.74 3.05 6.83
N ARG A 87 3.43 4.04 7.39
CA ARG A 87 2.99 5.45 7.37
C ARG A 87 3.90 6.35 6.56
N ASN A 88 5.18 6.04 6.56
CA ASN A 88 6.19 6.79 5.84
C ASN A 88 6.67 5.94 4.66
N PRO A 89 6.38 6.34 3.41
CA PRO A 89 6.77 5.59 2.22
C PRO A 89 8.29 5.49 2.01
N ALA A 90 9.09 6.27 2.73
CA ALA A 90 10.55 6.30 2.59
C ALA A 90 11.30 5.30 3.49
N ILE A 91 10.60 4.53 4.32
CA ILE A 91 11.18 3.56 5.25
C ILE A 91 10.43 2.22 5.19
N ALA A 92 11.02 1.17 5.78
CA ALA A 92 10.43 -0.16 5.86
C ALA A 92 9.05 -0.12 6.54
N ASP A 93 8.21 -1.06 6.13
CA ASP A 93 6.90 -1.30 6.74
C ASP A 93 7.02 -2.02 8.10
N ASP A 94 5.86 -2.29 8.70
CA ASP A 94 5.71 -2.83 10.05
C ASP A 94 6.19 -4.29 10.19
N GLY A 95 6.53 -4.99 9.09
CA GLY A 95 7.22 -6.27 9.17
C GLY A 95 7.05 -7.19 7.97
N ASN A 96 7.89 -8.24 7.97
CA ASN A 96 8.03 -9.22 6.88
C ASN A 96 7.64 -10.65 7.35
N PRO A 97 6.36 -10.94 7.62
CA PRO A 97 5.92 -12.26 8.10
C PRO A 97 6.20 -13.42 7.14
N TYR A 98 6.33 -13.15 5.83
CA TYR A 98 6.48 -14.17 4.79
C TYR A 98 7.89 -14.27 4.20
N SER A 99 8.76 -13.28 4.44
CA SER A 99 10.15 -13.26 3.92
C SER A 99 11.06 -14.27 4.58
N GLU A 100 12.11 -14.77 3.94
CA GLU A 100 13.13 -15.57 4.63
C GLU A 100 14.01 -14.71 5.56
N THR A 101 14.91 -15.34 6.34
CA THR A 101 15.89 -14.62 7.18
C THR A 101 17.33 -14.77 6.70
N SER A 102 17.54 -15.46 5.57
CA SER A 102 18.88 -15.75 5.04
C SER A 102 19.54 -14.56 4.34
N GLY A 103 18.73 -13.64 3.80
CA GLY A 103 19.16 -12.43 3.10
C GLY A 103 18.68 -11.16 3.81
N THR A 104 18.74 -10.04 3.10
CA THR A 104 18.47 -8.71 3.66
C THR A 104 17.36 -8.03 2.90
N ALA A 105 16.23 -7.78 3.57
CA ALA A 105 15.11 -7.00 3.06
C ALA A 105 15.56 -5.58 2.63
N TYR A 106 14.83 -4.99 1.67
CA TYR A 106 15.03 -3.57 1.39
C TYR A 106 14.52 -2.72 2.55
N ARG A 107 15.06 -1.50 2.65
CA ARG A 107 14.66 -0.53 3.69
C ARG A 107 13.40 0.26 3.33
N PHE A 108 12.59 -0.26 2.42
CA PHE A 108 11.38 0.36 1.86
C PHE A 108 10.25 -0.67 1.92
N PRO A 109 8.98 -0.25 1.83
CA PRO A 109 7.86 -1.18 1.94
C PRO A 109 7.91 -2.27 0.87
N GLY A 110 7.52 -3.48 1.24
CA GLY A 110 7.58 -4.65 0.36
C GLY A 110 7.74 -5.95 1.14
N GLU A 111 7.61 -7.07 0.45
CA GLU A 111 7.61 -8.39 1.08
C GLU A 111 8.05 -9.47 0.09
N ASP A 112 8.70 -10.49 0.63
CA ASP A 112 8.93 -11.76 -0.07
C ASP A 112 7.91 -12.79 0.40
N PHE A 113 7.20 -13.41 -0.54
CA PHE A 113 6.20 -14.45 -0.27
C PHE A 113 6.84 -15.83 -0.35
N LEU A 114 7.58 -16.22 0.70
CA LEU A 114 8.44 -17.41 0.70
C LEU A 114 8.01 -18.46 1.72
N ARG A 115 7.60 -18.03 2.92
CA ARG A 115 7.16 -18.89 4.02
C ARG A 115 5.82 -18.46 4.59
N ASN A 116 5.22 -19.33 5.41
CA ASN A 116 3.98 -19.05 6.16
C ASN A 116 2.79 -18.64 5.27
N ALA A 117 2.62 -19.27 4.11
CA ALA A 117 1.53 -18.94 3.19
C ALA A 117 0.16 -19.01 3.90
N PRO A 118 -0.69 -17.99 3.75
CA PRO A 118 -2.04 -18.01 4.31
C PRO A 118 -2.90 -19.07 3.61
N SER A 119 -3.99 -19.50 4.26
CA SER A 119 -4.93 -20.46 3.67
C SER A 119 -5.43 -19.98 2.30
N GLY A 120 -5.37 -20.86 1.30
CA GLY A 120 -5.80 -20.55 -0.07
C GLY A 120 -4.69 -20.04 -1.00
N VAL A 121 -3.47 -19.84 -0.50
CA VAL A 121 -2.31 -19.45 -1.30
C VAL A 121 -1.14 -20.39 -1.01
N THR A 122 -0.27 -20.62 -2.00
CA THR A 122 0.97 -21.41 -1.85
C THR A 122 2.18 -20.53 -2.12
N PHE A 123 3.19 -20.61 -1.27
CA PHE A 123 4.49 -19.94 -1.47
C PHE A 123 5.60 -20.97 -1.74
N PRO A 124 6.62 -20.62 -2.56
CA PRO A 124 6.75 -19.35 -3.29
C PRO A 124 5.77 -19.23 -4.48
N ALA A 125 5.21 -18.03 -4.68
CA ALA A 125 4.24 -17.75 -5.74
C ALA A 125 4.86 -16.88 -6.85
N ASP A 126 4.72 -17.22 -8.14
CA ASP A 126 5.10 -16.28 -9.21
C ASP A 126 4.05 -15.18 -9.32
N LEU A 127 4.44 -13.93 -9.04
CA LEU A 127 3.53 -12.79 -9.05
C LEU A 127 3.22 -12.25 -10.46
N SER A 128 3.79 -12.82 -11.52
CA SER A 128 3.49 -12.42 -12.90
C SER A 128 1.99 -12.53 -13.19
N GLY A 129 1.38 -11.48 -13.75
CA GLY A 129 -0.06 -11.42 -14.05
C GLY A 129 -0.96 -11.08 -12.85
N HIS A 130 -0.43 -11.05 -11.63
CA HIS A 130 -1.21 -10.72 -10.43
C HIS A 130 -1.37 -9.21 -10.26
N SER A 131 -2.32 -8.80 -9.42
CA SER A 131 -2.56 -7.38 -9.12
C SER A 131 -1.83 -6.94 -7.85
N VAL A 132 -1.27 -5.73 -7.88
CA VAL A 132 -0.54 -5.10 -6.77
C VAL A 132 -1.22 -3.77 -6.43
N TYR A 133 -1.35 -3.46 -5.15
CA TYR A 133 -2.02 -2.24 -4.68
C TYR A 133 -1.32 -1.60 -3.49
N ILE A 134 -1.45 -0.29 -3.39
CA ILE A 134 -1.33 0.46 -2.13
C ILE A 134 -2.70 0.99 -1.76
N THR A 135 -3.12 0.73 -0.53
CA THR A 135 -4.42 1.15 0.01
C THR A 135 -4.25 2.10 1.19
N LEU A 136 -5.24 2.95 1.44
CA LEU A 136 -5.36 3.74 2.66
C LEU A 136 -6.26 3.02 3.67
N ILE A 137 -5.82 2.96 4.93
CA ILE A 137 -6.53 2.28 6.02
C ILE A 137 -6.96 3.29 7.06
N ALA A 138 -8.27 3.36 7.27
CA ALA A 138 -8.87 4.21 8.28
C ALA A 138 -8.56 3.72 9.70
N PRO A 139 -8.42 4.64 10.68
CA PRO A 139 -8.19 4.36 12.11
C PRO A 139 -9.17 3.39 12.79
N ARG A 140 -10.33 3.15 12.17
CA ARG A 140 -11.40 2.32 12.72
C ARG A 140 -12.19 1.69 11.56
N PRO A 141 -11.88 0.45 11.14
CA PRO A 141 -12.78 -0.27 10.25
C PRO A 141 -13.99 -0.71 11.07
N ALA A 142 -14.97 0.17 11.24
CA ALA A 142 -16.25 -0.20 11.83
C ALA A 142 -17.02 -1.02 10.80
N LYS A 143 -16.75 -2.33 10.77
CA LYS A 143 -17.40 -3.32 9.89
C LYS A 143 -17.14 -3.14 8.39
N ALA A 144 -16.01 -3.68 7.93
CA ALA A 144 -16.01 -4.37 6.64
C ALA A 144 -15.08 -5.57 6.80
N ASN A 145 -15.62 -6.78 6.76
CA ASN A 145 -14.85 -8.03 6.68
C ASN A 145 -14.17 -8.20 5.32
N SER A 146 -13.83 -7.09 4.65
CA SER A 146 -13.15 -7.05 3.37
C SER A 146 -11.94 -6.13 3.50
N PRO A 147 -10.72 -6.69 3.52
CA PRO A 147 -9.50 -5.88 3.53
C PRO A 147 -9.32 -5.05 2.25
N PHE A 148 -10.16 -5.26 1.22
CA PHE A 148 -9.96 -4.76 -0.14
C PHE A 148 -10.96 -3.70 -0.62
N ALA A 149 -11.95 -3.35 0.21
CA ALA A 149 -13.02 -2.44 -0.19
C ALA A 149 -12.60 -0.98 0.03
N GLU A 150 -12.34 -0.29 -1.08
CA GLU A 150 -12.73 1.11 -1.32
C GLU A 150 -11.72 2.25 -1.17
N MET A 151 -10.46 2.04 -0.74
CA MET A 151 -9.45 3.11 -0.72
C MET A 151 -8.14 2.75 -1.41
N LYS A 152 -8.21 2.26 -2.66
CA LYS A 152 -7.05 1.96 -3.51
C LYS A 152 -6.42 3.26 -4.01
N LEU A 153 -5.23 3.59 -3.48
CA LEU A 153 -4.48 4.79 -3.86
C LEU A 153 -3.60 4.55 -5.09
N LEU A 154 -2.87 3.43 -5.11
CA LEU A 154 -2.03 3.02 -6.24
C LEU A 154 -2.42 1.62 -6.66
N GLU A 155 -2.48 1.37 -7.96
CA GLU A 155 -2.86 0.08 -8.54
C GLU A 155 -1.97 -0.30 -9.73
N ALA A 156 -1.62 -1.58 -9.83
CA ALA A 156 -0.90 -2.12 -10.97
C ALA A 156 -1.33 -3.57 -11.23
N THR A 157 -1.16 -4.00 -12.48
CA THR A 157 -1.13 -5.42 -12.84
C THR A 157 0.29 -5.76 -13.23
N VAL A 158 0.88 -6.76 -12.58
CA VAL A 158 2.21 -7.25 -12.91
C VAL A 158 2.17 -7.82 -14.33
N PRO A 159 3.09 -7.44 -15.24
CA PRO A 159 3.11 -8.01 -16.57
C PRO A 159 3.23 -9.54 -16.54
N SER A 160 2.53 -10.23 -17.43
CA SER A 160 2.62 -11.70 -17.52
C SER A 160 4.03 -12.17 -17.88
N ASN A 161 4.79 -11.34 -18.60
CA ASN A 161 6.19 -11.53 -18.95
C ASN A 161 7.14 -10.73 -18.03
N ALA A 162 6.74 -10.47 -16.79
CA ALA A 162 7.56 -9.71 -15.86
C ALA A 162 8.96 -10.33 -15.71
N VAL A 163 9.95 -9.46 -15.52
CA VAL A 163 11.36 -9.81 -15.32
C VAL A 163 11.74 -9.31 -13.93
N SER A 164 12.35 -10.18 -13.13
CA SER A 164 12.80 -9.78 -11.80
C SER A 164 13.82 -8.64 -11.88
N GLY A 165 13.71 -7.69 -10.97
CA GLY A 165 14.56 -6.51 -10.92
C GLY A 165 14.22 -5.44 -11.96
N THR A 166 13.26 -5.65 -12.86
CA THR A 166 12.71 -4.56 -13.68
C THR A 166 11.73 -3.74 -12.86
N VAL A 167 11.84 -2.41 -12.97
CA VAL A 167 10.92 -1.47 -12.33
C VAL A 167 9.66 -1.32 -13.18
N TYR A 168 8.51 -1.36 -12.51
CA TYR A 168 7.18 -1.21 -13.08
C TYR A 168 6.43 -0.09 -12.37
N GLU A 169 5.73 0.74 -13.14
CA GLU A 169 4.95 1.86 -12.64
C GLU A 169 3.57 1.42 -12.15
N MET A 170 3.04 2.14 -11.16
CA MET A 170 1.68 2.03 -10.66
C MET A 170 0.83 3.21 -11.15
N THR A 171 -0.45 2.94 -11.37
CA THR A 171 -1.45 3.96 -11.72
C THR A 171 -1.99 4.62 -10.45
N ASN A 172 -2.07 5.96 -10.44
CA ASN A 172 -2.70 6.72 -9.37
C ASN A 172 -4.24 6.61 -9.47
N GLY A 173 -4.85 6.06 -8.41
CA GLY A 173 -6.29 5.86 -8.25
C GLY A 173 -6.96 6.89 -7.34
N SER A 174 -6.28 7.95 -6.91
CA SER A 174 -6.77 8.95 -5.93
C SER A 174 -8.11 9.58 -6.31
N ALA A 175 -8.39 9.77 -7.60
CA ALA A 175 -9.67 10.28 -8.09
C ALA A 175 -10.87 9.37 -7.78
N LYS A 176 -10.60 8.09 -7.47
CA LYS A 176 -11.62 7.09 -7.09
C LYS A 176 -11.82 7.01 -5.58
N LEU A 177 -11.03 7.74 -4.78
CA LEU A 177 -11.18 7.75 -3.33
C LEU A 177 -12.50 8.43 -2.94
N PRO A 178 -13.18 7.94 -1.89
CA PRO A 178 -14.41 8.55 -1.42
C PRO A 178 -14.20 10.03 -1.05
N SER A 179 -15.14 10.87 -1.47
CA SER A 179 -15.22 12.28 -1.08
C SER A 179 -16.63 12.62 -0.62
N GLY A 180 -16.78 13.67 0.20
CA GLY A 180 -18.06 14.10 0.71
C GLY A 180 -18.03 15.58 1.11
N THR A 181 -19.20 16.21 1.07
CA THR A 181 -19.39 17.58 1.54
C THR A 181 -20.39 17.60 2.68
N VAL A 182 -20.20 18.51 3.63
CA VAL A 182 -21.16 18.77 4.72
C VAL A 182 -21.68 20.20 4.54
N THR A 183 -23.00 20.35 4.52
CA THR A 183 -23.66 21.67 4.53
C THR A 183 -24.28 21.91 5.90
N LEU A 184 -23.83 22.96 6.59
CA LEU A 184 -24.44 23.40 7.85
C LEU A 184 -25.42 24.54 7.58
N ASN A 185 -26.71 24.26 7.76
CA ASN A 185 -27.74 25.29 7.72
C ASN A 185 -27.98 25.80 9.13
N ILE A 186 -27.59 27.05 9.40
CA ILE A 186 -27.85 27.72 10.68
C ILE A 186 -29.08 28.61 10.50
N GLN A 187 -30.18 28.28 11.18
CA GLN A 187 -31.28 29.21 11.37
C GLN A 187 -31.05 29.99 12.66
N ILE A 188 -31.01 31.31 12.55
CA ILE A 188 -31.04 32.24 13.67
C ILE A 188 -32.48 32.77 13.79
N TYR A 189 -33.12 32.55 14.94
CA TYR A 189 -34.40 33.14 15.28
C TYR A 189 -34.14 34.46 16.02
N GLU A 190 -34.80 35.54 15.61
CA GLU A 190 -34.79 36.86 16.26
C GLU A 190 -35.68 36.89 17.51
#